data_AF-A0A3D0RN69-F1
#
_entry.id   AF-A0A3D0RN69-F1
#
_cell.length_a   1.000
_cell.length_b   1.000
_cell.length_c   1.000
_cell.angle_alpha   90.00
_cell.angle_beta   90.00
_cell.angle_gamma   90.00
#
_symmetry.space_group_name_H-M   'P 1'
#
loop_
_entity.id
_entity.type
_entity.pdbx_description
1 polymer ?
#
loop_
_entity_poly.entity_id
_entity_poly.type
_entity_poly.pdbx_seq_one_letter_code
_entity_poly.pdbx_strand_id
1 'polypeptide(L)'
;LFPTAYESPRVRFTLVDGKTKQKIPAWVVREHGYVFGLREWYKAHQLIPGSLVHIKRSNVPGEVIVEAKTQRSSKDWVRTVIVGTDGGLVFAMLKQAITAEFNDRMVIHVPDFKALDPAWEKKRPFDELVVHVLRELSKSNPQGHVHAQELYAGVNLVRRVPPAPLFALLATNPIFKHVGDLHFRLNEDE
;
A
#
# COMPACT_ATOMS: atom_id res chain seq x y z
N LEU A 1 12.73 -0.02 -16.38
CA LEU A 1 11.44 -0.35 -17.03
C LEU A 1 10.73 0.91 -17.51
N PHE A 2 10.49 1.86 -16.60
CA PHE A 2 9.97 3.18 -16.95
C PHE A 2 11.04 4.05 -17.64
N PRO A 3 10.63 4.97 -18.53
CA PRO A 3 11.55 5.88 -19.18
C PRO A 3 12.14 6.88 -18.19
N THR A 4 13.32 7.39 -18.52
CA THR A 4 14.03 8.42 -17.75
C THR A 4 14.43 9.57 -18.69
N ALA A 5 14.82 10.70 -18.12
CA ALA A 5 15.35 11.85 -18.85
C ALA A 5 16.53 12.43 -18.06
N TYR A 6 17.43 13.15 -18.73
CA TYR A 6 18.51 13.86 -18.05
C TYR A 6 17.95 15.06 -17.27
N GLU A 7 17.24 15.95 -17.96
CA GLU A 7 16.84 17.25 -17.40
C GLU A 7 15.36 17.34 -17.01
N SER A 8 14.46 16.64 -17.71
CA SER A 8 13.03 16.81 -17.46
C SER A 8 12.61 16.21 -16.11
N PRO A 9 11.87 16.94 -15.25
CA PRO A 9 11.33 16.41 -13.99
C PRO A 9 10.16 15.44 -14.20
N ARG A 10 9.48 15.55 -15.35
CA ARG A 10 8.31 14.72 -15.71
C ARG A 10 8.50 14.14 -17.11
N VAL A 11 8.49 12.81 -17.21
CA VAL A 11 8.63 12.11 -18.49
C VAL A 11 7.28 11.50 -18.85
N ARG A 12 6.66 12.01 -19.92
CA ARG A 12 5.41 11.44 -20.44
C ARG A 12 5.73 10.12 -21.14
N PHE A 13 4.89 9.13 -20.91
CA PHE A 13 4.95 7.82 -21.56
C PHE A 13 3.55 7.22 -21.61
N THR A 14 3.43 6.00 -22.14
CA THR A 14 2.15 5.31 -22.28
C THR A 14 2.18 4.01 -21.49
N LEU A 15 1.19 3.84 -20.62
CA LEU A 15 0.86 2.55 -20.04
C LEU A 15 -0.08 1.81 -21.01
N VAL A 16 0.10 0.50 -21.15
CA VAL A 16 -0.72 -0.34 -22.01
C VAL A 16 -1.31 -1.47 -21.18
N ASP A 17 -2.63 -1.59 -21.14
CA ASP A 17 -3.28 -2.73 -20.50
C ASP A 17 -2.90 -4.02 -21.24
N GLY A 18 -2.34 -4.99 -20.51
CA GLY A 18 -1.86 -6.25 -21.07
C GLY A 18 -2.95 -7.09 -21.75
N LYS A 19 -4.21 -6.97 -21.28
CA LYS A 19 -5.38 -7.73 -21.74
C LYS A 19 -6.13 -6.98 -22.83
N THR A 20 -6.52 -5.73 -22.59
CA THR A 20 -7.39 -4.95 -23.48
C THR A 20 -6.62 -4.16 -24.54
N LYS A 21 -5.29 -4.01 -24.37
CA LYS A 21 -4.42 -3.13 -25.18
C LYS A 21 -4.78 -1.65 -25.10
N GLN A 22 -5.65 -1.26 -24.15
CA GLN A 22 -5.97 0.13 -23.90
C GLN A 22 -4.70 0.92 -23.58
N LYS A 23 -4.49 2.03 -24.28
CA LYS A 23 -3.38 2.96 -24.03
C LYS A 23 -3.82 4.02 -23.04
N ILE A 24 -3.01 4.22 -22.01
CA ILE A 24 -3.27 5.12 -20.88
C ILE A 24 -2.11 6.10 -20.80
N PRO A 25 -2.32 7.41 -21.01
CA PRO A 25 -1.26 8.39 -20.85
C PRO A 25 -0.78 8.42 -19.40
N ALA A 26 0.53 8.42 -19.21
CA ALA A 26 1.17 8.33 -17.90
C ALA A 26 2.41 9.22 -17.81
N TRP A 27 2.83 9.49 -16.58
CA TRP A 27 4.00 10.31 -16.31
C TRP A 27 4.88 9.65 -15.26
N VAL A 28 6.18 9.59 -15.53
CA VAL A 28 7.19 9.37 -14.50
C VAL A 28 7.46 10.74 -13.85
N VAL A 29 7.16 10.85 -12.57
CA VAL A 29 7.46 12.03 -11.75
C VAL A 29 8.76 11.74 -11.00
N ARG A 30 9.89 12.18 -11.57
CA ARG A 30 11.23 11.76 -11.12
C ARG A 30 11.56 12.28 -9.73
N GLU A 31 11.27 13.55 -9.48
CA GLU A 31 11.54 14.25 -8.22
C GLU A 31 10.93 13.53 -7.00
N HIS A 32 9.82 12.81 -7.20
CA HIS A 32 9.09 12.12 -6.14
C HIS A 32 9.05 10.59 -6.33
N GLY A 33 9.79 10.06 -7.31
CA GLY A 33 9.94 8.62 -7.52
C GLY A 33 8.65 7.85 -7.79
N TYR A 34 7.71 8.39 -8.61
CA TYR A 34 6.44 7.71 -8.86
C TYR A 34 5.91 7.80 -10.29
N VAL A 35 4.98 6.90 -10.61
CA VAL A 35 4.23 6.90 -11.86
C VAL A 35 2.81 7.39 -11.61
N PHE A 36 2.36 8.36 -12.39
CA PHE A 36 1.00 8.90 -12.40
C PHE A 36 0.21 8.37 -13.60
N GLY A 37 -1.08 8.09 -13.41
CA GLY A 37 -2.02 7.75 -14.50
C GLY A 37 -2.86 6.49 -14.30
N LEU A 38 -2.58 5.68 -13.27
CA LEU A 38 -3.23 4.37 -13.06
C LEU A 38 -4.56 4.40 -12.30
N ARG A 39 -5.04 5.57 -11.83
CA ARG A 39 -6.22 5.64 -10.95
C ARG A 39 -7.46 4.97 -11.55
N GLU A 40 -7.83 5.39 -12.77
CA GLU A 40 -9.03 4.84 -13.42
C GLU A 40 -8.83 3.38 -13.85
N TRP A 41 -7.59 2.98 -14.15
CA TRP A 41 -7.24 1.59 -14.42
C TRP A 41 -7.43 0.69 -13.20
N TYR A 42 -6.97 1.12 -12.02
CA TYR A 42 -7.20 0.37 -10.78
C TYR A 42 -8.69 0.19 -10.48
N LYS A 43 -9.49 1.25 -10.66
CA LYS A 43 -10.95 1.19 -10.47
C LYS A 43 -11.63 0.24 -11.46
N ALA A 44 -11.25 0.29 -12.73
CA ALA A 44 -11.82 -0.57 -13.76
C ALA A 44 -11.61 -2.07 -13.47
N HIS A 45 -10.48 -2.41 -12.85
CA HIS A 45 -10.14 -3.77 -12.41
C HIS A 45 -10.58 -4.07 -10.96
N GLN A 46 -11.22 -3.12 -10.27
CA GLN A 46 -11.64 -3.20 -8.86
C GLN A 46 -10.48 -3.60 -7.92
N LEU A 47 -9.28 -3.10 -8.19
CA LEU A 47 -8.09 -3.41 -7.38
C LEU A 47 -8.11 -2.67 -6.05
N ILE A 48 -7.58 -3.33 -5.03
CA ILE A 48 -7.42 -2.81 -3.67
C ILE A 48 -5.93 -2.76 -3.29
N PRO A 49 -5.53 -2.00 -2.25
CA PRO A 49 -4.19 -2.12 -1.69
C PRO A 49 -3.83 -3.58 -1.40
N GLY A 50 -2.66 -4.00 -1.88
CA GLY A 50 -2.17 -5.38 -1.82
C GLY A 50 -2.50 -6.25 -3.04
N SER A 51 -3.36 -5.81 -3.97
CA SER A 51 -3.59 -6.52 -5.24
C SER A 51 -2.31 -6.62 -6.09
N LEU A 52 -2.14 -7.75 -6.78
CA LEU A 52 -0.96 -8.03 -7.60
C LEU A 52 -1.13 -7.50 -9.03
N VAL A 53 -0.12 -6.75 -9.46
CA VAL A 53 -0.03 -6.19 -10.82
C VAL A 53 1.32 -6.56 -11.42
N HIS A 54 1.31 -7.10 -12.62
CA HIS A 54 2.52 -7.30 -13.41
C HIS A 54 2.83 -6.05 -14.22
N ILE A 55 4.11 -5.69 -14.24
CA ILE A 55 4.62 -4.61 -15.08
C ILE A 55 5.70 -5.20 -16.00
N LYS A 56 5.53 -5.04 -17.30
CA LYS A 56 6.41 -5.64 -18.33
C LYS A 56 6.86 -4.57 -19.32
N ARG A 57 8.03 -4.77 -19.92
CA ARG A 57 8.55 -3.89 -20.98
C ARG A 57 7.74 -4.13 -22.25
N SER A 58 7.33 -3.06 -22.93
CA SER A 58 6.80 -3.16 -24.29
C SER A 58 7.94 -3.22 -25.31
N ASN A 59 7.68 -3.85 -26.45
CA ASN A 59 8.57 -3.77 -27.61
C ASN A 59 8.52 -2.38 -28.28
N VAL A 60 7.50 -1.57 -27.97
CA VAL A 60 7.37 -0.19 -28.45
C VAL A 60 8.06 0.76 -27.46
N PRO A 61 9.04 1.56 -27.89
CA PRO A 61 9.67 2.57 -27.05
C PRO A 61 8.64 3.55 -26.47
N GLY A 62 8.78 3.90 -25.19
CA GLY A 62 7.84 4.78 -24.49
C GLY A 62 6.55 4.09 -24.03
N GLU A 63 6.39 2.79 -24.27
CA GLU A 63 5.29 1.99 -23.74
C GLU A 63 5.73 1.04 -22.61
N VAL A 64 4.89 0.93 -21.59
CA VAL A 64 5.04 -0.05 -20.49
C VAL A 64 3.73 -0.80 -20.34
N ILE A 65 3.80 -2.13 -20.29
CA ILE A 65 2.62 -2.97 -20.15
C ILE A 65 2.30 -3.15 -18.68
N VAL A 66 1.03 -2.94 -18.30
CA VAL A 66 0.47 -3.22 -16.97
C VAL A 66 -0.64 -4.25 -17.08
N GLU A 67 -0.65 -5.22 -16.17
CA GLU A 67 -1.60 -6.31 -16.20
C GLU A 67 -2.01 -6.70 -14.79
N ALA A 68 -3.29 -6.55 -14.46
CA ALA A 68 -3.83 -7.01 -13.19
C ALA A 68 -3.96 -8.54 -13.20
N LYS A 69 -3.53 -9.17 -12.11
CA LYS A 69 -3.81 -10.59 -11.85
C LYS A 69 -5.26 -10.79 -11.39
N THR A 70 -6.22 -10.53 -12.29
CA THR A 70 -7.64 -10.66 -11.98
C THR A 70 -8.04 -12.12 -11.82
N GLN A 71 -8.96 -12.39 -10.91
CA GLN A 71 -9.58 -13.71 -10.70
C GLN A 71 -11.11 -13.58 -10.73
N ARG A 72 -11.81 -14.72 -10.78
CA ARG A 72 -13.27 -14.71 -10.61
C ARG A 72 -13.60 -14.10 -9.24
N SER A 73 -14.54 -13.16 -9.23
CA SER A 73 -14.97 -12.51 -7.98
C SER A 73 -15.36 -13.56 -6.93
N SER A 74 -14.73 -13.48 -5.76
CA SER A 74 -14.97 -14.33 -4.61
C SER A 74 -15.09 -13.47 -3.36
N LYS A 75 -15.65 -14.04 -2.29
CA LYS A 75 -15.69 -13.39 -0.98
C LYS A 75 -14.57 -13.93 -0.11
N ASP A 76 -13.70 -13.07 0.38
CA ASP A 76 -12.57 -13.44 1.24
C ASP A 76 -12.54 -12.59 2.53
N TRP A 77 -11.96 -13.12 3.59
CA TRP A 77 -11.73 -12.38 4.83
C TRP A 77 -10.42 -11.62 4.70
N VAL A 78 -10.53 -10.30 4.53
CA VAL A 78 -9.37 -9.42 4.42
C VAL A 78 -9.41 -8.38 5.52
N ARG A 79 -8.22 -7.86 5.84
CA ARG A 79 -8.10 -6.72 6.74
C ARG A 79 -8.80 -5.52 6.09
N THR A 80 -9.72 -4.91 6.81
CA THR A 80 -10.44 -3.71 6.37
C THR A 80 -10.13 -2.58 7.33
N VAL A 81 -9.75 -1.42 6.78
CA VAL A 81 -9.59 -0.20 7.56
C VAL A 81 -10.95 0.45 7.80
N ILE A 82 -11.18 0.86 9.04
CA ILE A 82 -12.33 1.65 9.48
C ILE A 82 -11.74 2.95 10.03
N VAL A 83 -12.16 4.09 9.49
CA VAL A 83 -11.67 5.39 9.92
C VAL A 83 -12.69 6.02 10.86
N GLY A 84 -12.25 6.36 12.07
CA GLY A 84 -13.05 7.10 13.05
C GLY A 84 -13.26 8.55 12.64
N THR A 85 -14.24 9.21 13.26
CA THR A 85 -14.53 10.63 13.01
C THR A 85 -13.39 11.57 13.40
N ASP A 86 -12.45 11.11 14.23
CA ASP A 86 -11.25 11.81 14.67
C ASP A 86 -10.01 11.53 13.79
N GLY A 87 -10.18 10.78 12.69
CA GLY A 87 -9.08 10.31 11.84
C GLY A 87 -8.25 9.18 12.48
N GLY A 88 -8.74 8.53 13.52
CA GLY A 88 -8.18 7.29 14.05
C GLY A 88 -8.39 6.12 13.08
N LEU A 89 -7.40 5.24 12.97
CA LEU A 89 -7.50 4.04 12.12
C LEU A 89 -7.80 2.83 13.00
N VAL A 90 -8.79 2.05 12.63
CA VAL A 90 -9.08 0.74 13.25
C VAL A 90 -9.04 -0.32 12.15
N PHE A 91 -8.53 -1.50 12.48
CA PHE A 91 -8.49 -2.63 11.55
C PHE A 91 -9.37 -3.77 12.04
N ALA A 92 -10.17 -4.33 11.14
CA ALA A 92 -11.00 -5.50 11.42
C ALA A 92 -10.93 -6.49 10.26
N MET A 93 -11.03 -7.78 10.55
CA MET A 93 -11.19 -8.80 9.51
C MET A 93 -12.65 -8.84 9.08
N LEU A 94 -12.92 -8.44 7.84
CA LEU A 94 -14.27 -8.42 7.28
C LEU A 94 -14.30 -9.19 5.97
N LYS A 95 -15.45 -9.80 5.68
CA LYS A 95 -15.65 -10.52 4.42
C LYS A 95 -15.92 -9.53 3.28
N GLN A 96 -14.99 -9.42 2.33
CA GLN A 96 -15.04 -8.49 1.20
C GLN A 96 -15.11 -9.23 -0.14
N ALA A 97 -15.67 -8.58 -1.16
CA ALA A 97 -15.58 -9.06 -2.53
C ALA A 97 -14.20 -8.75 -3.10
N ILE A 98 -13.52 -9.75 -3.67
CA ILE A 98 -12.17 -9.64 -4.21
C ILE A 98 -12.16 -10.08 -5.67
N THR A 99 -11.56 -9.28 -6.54
CA THR A 99 -11.50 -9.51 -8.00
C THR A 99 -10.10 -9.77 -8.54
N ALA A 100 -9.07 -9.74 -7.69
CA ALA A 100 -7.68 -9.96 -8.09
C ALA A 100 -6.90 -10.72 -7.01
N GLU A 101 -5.87 -11.47 -7.42
CA GLU A 101 -4.87 -12.00 -6.50
C GLU A 101 -4.25 -10.86 -5.69
N PHE A 102 -3.96 -11.12 -4.42
CA PHE A 102 -3.35 -10.16 -3.51
C PHE A 102 -2.26 -10.83 -2.67
N ASN A 103 -1.43 -10.01 -2.01
CA ASN A 103 -0.52 -10.49 -0.99
C ASN A 103 -1.21 -10.41 0.39
N ASP A 104 -1.34 -11.54 1.07
CA ASP A 104 -2.09 -11.66 2.34
C ASP A 104 -1.59 -10.70 3.44
N ARG A 105 -0.27 -10.44 3.48
CA ARG A 105 0.33 -9.54 4.46
C ARG A 105 0.17 -8.07 4.07
N MET A 106 -0.11 -7.74 2.81
CA MET A 106 -0.24 -6.37 2.33
C MET A 106 -1.67 -5.94 2.02
N VAL A 107 -2.61 -6.88 1.94
CA VAL A 107 -3.99 -6.58 1.59
C VAL A 107 -4.65 -5.77 2.69
N ILE A 108 -5.18 -4.61 2.31
CA ILE A 108 -6.10 -3.83 3.15
C ILE A 108 -7.22 -3.29 2.28
N HIS A 109 -8.44 -3.71 2.58
CA HIS A 109 -9.63 -3.16 1.96
C HIS A 109 -9.93 -1.77 2.53
N VAL A 110 -10.14 -0.80 1.64
CA VAL A 110 -10.47 0.59 1.97
C VAL A 110 -11.86 0.89 1.41
N PRO A 111 -12.92 0.92 2.25
CA PRO A 111 -14.29 1.13 1.78
C PRO A 111 -14.49 2.50 1.13
N ASP A 112 -13.86 3.53 1.70
CA ASP A 112 -13.86 4.88 1.16
C ASP A 112 -12.45 5.48 1.31
N PHE A 113 -11.81 5.77 0.18
CA PHE A 113 -10.49 6.39 0.17
C PHE A 113 -10.51 7.84 0.69
N LYS A 114 -11.63 8.56 0.55
CA LYS A 114 -11.75 9.93 1.07
C LYS A 114 -11.78 9.96 2.60
N ALA A 115 -12.28 8.89 3.23
CA ALA A 115 -12.27 8.78 4.67
C ALA A 115 -10.85 8.78 5.26
N LEU A 116 -9.81 8.50 4.46
CA LEU A 116 -8.42 8.57 4.89
C LEU A 116 -7.86 10.01 4.91
N ASP A 117 -8.51 10.97 4.24
CA ASP A 117 -7.99 12.34 4.09
C ASP A 117 -7.66 13.02 5.45
N PRO A 118 -8.52 12.94 6.49
CA PRO A 118 -8.19 13.50 7.81
C PRO A 118 -6.95 12.87 8.45
N ALA A 119 -6.75 11.56 8.25
CA ALA A 119 -5.59 10.85 8.77
C ALA A 119 -4.29 11.24 8.02
N TRP A 120 -4.38 11.55 6.71
CA TRP A 120 -3.29 12.09 5.90
C TRP A 120 -2.90 13.51 6.31
N GLU A 121 -3.89 14.37 6.58
CA GLU A 121 -3.66 15.78 6.94
C GLU A 121 -3.04 15.94 8.33
N LYS A 122 -3.27 14.97 9.23
CA LYS A 122 -2.68 14.95 10.57
C LYS A 122 -1.18 14.65 10.49
N LYS A 123 -0.35 15.70 10.48
CA LYS A 123 1.12 15.62 10.45
C LYS A 123 1.72 15.12 11.77
N ARG A 124 1.55 13.84 12.09
CA ARG A 124 2.19 13.19 13.24
C ARG A 124 3.68 12.90 12.95
N PRO A 125 4.57 12.90 13.94
CA PRO A 125 5.88 12.26 13.84
C PRO A 125 5.77 10.81 13.29
N PHE A 126 6.80 10.35 12.58
CA PHE A 126 6.74 9.06 11.87
C PHE A 126 6.69 7.87 12.82
N ASP A 127 7.50 7.93 13.88
CA ASP A 127 7.51 6.99 14.99
C ASP A 127 6.15 6.90 15.69
N GLU A 128 5.53 8.03 16.03
CA GLU A 128 4.17 8.05 16.61
C GLU A 128 3.13 7.40 15.70
N LEU A 129 3.20 7.67 14.38
CA LEU A 129 2.32 7.03 13.41
C LEU A 129 2.52 5.51 13.39
N VAL A 130 3.78 5.05 13.37
CA VAL A 130 4.11 3.62 13.34
C VAL A 130 3.63 2.92 14.62
N VAL A 131 3.84 3.53 15.79
CA VAL A 131 3.32 3.01 17.08
C VAL A 131 1.81 2.91 17.06
N HIS A 132 1.11 3.95 16.57
CA HIS A 132 -0.35 3.95 16.48
C HIS A 132 -0.86 2.83 15.57
N VAL A 133 -0.32 2.71 14.35
CA VAL A 133 -0.73 1.65 13.40
C VAL A 133 -0.41 0.26 13.95
N LEU A 134 0.76 0.05 14.55
CA LEU A 134 1.14 -1.23 15.14
C LEU A 134 0.18 -1.62 16.26
N ARG A 135 -0.15 -0.69 17.16
CA ARG A 135 -1.10 -0.92 18.26
C ARG A 135 -2.50 -1.29 17.77
N GLU A 136 -2.95 -0.71 16.66
CA GLU A 136 -4.26 -1.03 16.09
C GLU A 136 -4.26 -2.38 15.36
N LEU A 137 -3.17 -2.71 14.67
CA LEU A 137 -3.00 -4.02 14.04
C LEU A 137 -2.85 -5.15 15.07
N SER A 138 -2.15 -4.91 16.18
CA SER A 138 -1.88 -5.91 17.21
C SER A 138 -3.16 -6.43 17.89
N LYS A 139 -4.24 -5.63 17.93
CA LYS A 139 -5.54 -6.04 18.48
C LYS A 139 -6.14 -7.25 17.78
N SER A 140 -5.74 -7.52 16.54
CA SER A 140 -6.21 -8.70 15.79
C SER A 140 -5.48 -10.00 16.13
N ASN A 141 -4.38 -9.92 16.90
CA ASN A 141 -3.56 -11.07 17.29
C ASN A 141 -3.43 -11.13 18.82
N PRO A 142 -3.86 -12.22 19.49
CA PRO A 142 -3.75 -12.36 20.95
C PRO A 142 -2.32 -12.19 21.51
N GLN A 143 -1.28 -12.49 20.73
CA GLN A 143 0.12 -12.29 21.14
C GLN A 143 0.61 -10.86 20.89
N GLY A 144 -0.21 -10.02 20.26
CA GLY A 144 0.15 -8.65 19.89
C GLY A 144 1.21 -8.54 18.80
N HIS A 145 1.53 -9.64 18.11
CA HIS A 145 2.54 -9.68 17.07
C HIS A 145 1.98 -9.17 15.73
N VAL A 146 2.73 -8.30 15.07
CA VAL A 146 2.41 -7.75 13.74
C VAL A 146 3.60 -7.97 12.82
N HIS A 147 3.37 -8.51 11.63
CA HIS A 147 4.44 -8.68 10.66
C HIS A 147 4.81 -7.35 9.99
N ALA A 148 6.09 -7.11 9.71
CA ALA A 148 6.57 -5.84 9.16
C ALA A 148 5.90 -5.43 7.83
N GLN A 149 5.53 -6.40 6.97
CA GLN A 149 4.77 -6.12 5.73
C GLN A 149 3.35 -5.61 6.00
N GLU A 150 2.69 -6.09 7.06
CA GLU A 150 1.35 -5.66 7.45
C GLU A 150 1.39 -4.24 8.01
N LEU A 151 2.38 -3.99 8.87
CA LEU A 151 2.65 -2.66 9.39
C LEU A 151 2.99 -1.67 8.27
N TYR A 152 3.84 -2.09 7.32
CA TYR A 152 4.18 -1.30 6.14
C TYR A 152 2.94 -0.93 5.32
N ALA A 153 2.05 -1.89 5.08
CA ALA A 153 0.80 -1.66 4.35
C ALA A 153 -0.11 -0.69 5.09
N GLY A 154 -0.29 -0.87 6.41
CA GLY A 154 -1.12 0.01 7.25
C GLY A 154 -0.58 1.45 7.28
N VAL A 155 0.73 1.63 7.47
CA VAL A 155 1.37 2.95 7.46
C VAL A 155 1.21 3.62 6.08
N ASN A 156 1.37 2.88 4.98
CA ASN A 156 1.25 3.43 3.63
C ASN A 156 -0.17 3.82 3.21
N LEU A 157 -1.20 3.46 3.99
CA LEU A 157 -2.55 4.00 3.78
C LEU A 157 -2.62 5.49 4.06
N VAL A 158 -1.81 6.00 4.99
CA VAL A 158 -1.87 7.40 5.48
C VAL A 158 -0.56 8.17 5.37
N ARG A 159 0.54 7.49 5.07
CA ARG A 159 1.83 8.10 4.78
C ARG A 159 2.61 7.27 3.79
N ARG A 160 2.76 7.81 2.59
CA ARG A 160 3.61 7.18 1.57
C ARG A 160 5.07 7.21 2.00
N VAL A 161 5.64 6.03 2.22
CA VAL A 161 7.03 5.86 2.65
C VAL A 161 7.61 4.58 2.03
N PRO A 162 8.85 4.57 1.53
CA PRO A 162 9.50 3.31 1.16
C PRO A 162 9.68 2.40 2.39
N PRO A 163 10.00 1.11 2.22
CA PRO A 163 10.14 0.22 3.38
C PRO A 163 11.31 0.58 4.31
N ALA A 164 12.38 1.19 3.78
CA ALA A 164 13.63 1.37 4.53
C ALA A 164 13.49 2.23 5.81
N PRO A 165 12.81 3.39 5.81
CA PRO A 165 12.58 4.16 7.05
C PRO A 165 11.81 3.39 8.12
N LEU A 166 10.82 2.56 7.73
CA LEU A 166 10.09 1.72 8.68
C LEU A 166 11.02 0.68 9.30
N PHE A 167 11.80 -0.04 8.48
CA PHE A 167 12.74 -1.04 8.99
C PHE A 167 13.84 -0.43 9.87
N ALA A 168 14.35 0.74 9.50
CA ALA A 168 15.32 1.47 10.33
C ALA A 168 14.73 1.78 11.70
N LEU A 169 13.51 2.35 11.74
CA LEU A 169 12.81 2.65 12.99
C LEU A 169 12.58 1.39 13.85
N LEU A 170 12.08 0.30 13.25
CA LEU A 170 11.83 -0.96 13.94
C LEU A 170 13.11 -1.60 14.49
N ALA A 171 14.27 -1.34 13.88
CA ALA A 171 15.55 -1.88 14.30
C ALA A 171 16.25 -1.03 15.38
N THR A 172 16.00 0.28 15.43
CA THR A 172 16.74 1.21 16.29
C THR A 172 15.97 1.72 17.50
N ASN A 173 14.64 1.71 17.47
CA ASN A 173 13.83 2.24 18.57
C ASN A 173 13.40 1.09 19.52
N PRO A 174 13.79 1.13 20.81
CA PRO A 174 13.57 0.05 21.77
C PRO A 174 12.10 -0.23 22.09
N ILE A 175 11.17 0.68 21.77
CA ILE A 175 9.74 0.44 21.92
C ILE A 175 9.25 -0.72 21.03
N PHE A 176 9.98 -1.06 19.97
CA PHE A 176 9.66 -2.17 19.08
C PHE A 176 10.49 -3.41 19.43
N LYS A 177 9.81 -4.47 19.88
CA LYS A 177 10.43 -5.75 20.18
C LYS A 177 10.27 -6.71 19.01
N HIS A 178 11.38 -7.11 18.40
CA HIS A 178 11.41 -8.18 17.39
C HIS A 178 11.18 -9.56 18.05
N VAL A 179 10.30 -10.37 17.47
CA VAL A 179 9.90 -11.68 18.01
C VAL A 179 10.09 -12.84 17.02
N GLY A 180 10.84 -12.62 15.93
CA GLY A 180 11.15 -13.63 14.90
C GLY A 180 10.35 -13.47 13.60
N ASP A 181 10.88 -13.96 12.48
CA ASP A 181 10.26 -13.89 11.13
C ASP A 181 9.66 -12.51 10.80
N LEU A 182 10.43 -11.43 11.03
CA LEU A 182 9.98 -10.03 10.86
C LEU A 182 8.69 -9.63 11.59
N HIS A 183 8.31 -10.34 12.66
CA HIS A 183 7.22 -9.94 13.55
C HIS A 183 7.74 -9.02 14.66
N PHE A 184 6.93 -8.03 15.00
CA PHE A 184 7.22 -7.04 16.02
C PHE A 184 6.01 -6.88 16.95
N ARG A 185 6.25 -6.48 18.19
CA ARG A 185 5.25 -5.99 19.13
C ARG A 185 5.77 -4.76 19.86
N LEU A 186 4.88 -4.00 20.49
CA LEU A 186 5.31 -2.94 21.41
C LEU A 186 5.86 -3.56 22.69
N ASN A 187 6.91 -2.95 23.23
CA ASN A 187 7.38 -3.23 24.58
C ASN A 187 6.41 -2.52 25.55
N GLU A 188 5.79 -3.26 26.46
CA GLU A 188 4.80 -2.70 27.42
C GLU A 188 5.48 -2.20 28.71
N ASP A 189 6.80 -2.35 28.82
CA ASP A 189 7.62 -2.00 29.98
C ASP A 189 8.15 -0.53 29.93
N GLU A 190 7.66 0.30 28.99
CA GLU A 190 7.95 1.75 28.87
C GLU A 190 6.66 2.59 28.72
#